data_AF-A0A9X2GB79-F1
#
_entry.id   AF-A0A9X2GB79-F1
#
_cell.length_a   1.000
_cell.length_b   1.000
_cell.length_c   1.000
_cell.angle_alpha   90.00
_cell.angle_beta   90.00
_cell.angle_gamma   90.00
#
_symmetry.space_group_name_H-M   'P 1'
#
loop_
_entity.id
_entity.type
_entity.pdbx_description
1 polymer ?
#
loop_
_entity_poly.entity_id
_entity_poly.type
_entity_poly.pdbx_seq_one_letter_code
_entity_poly.pdbx_strand_id
1 'polypeptide(L)' 'MSNFEVARRQKQEPTATLLVRVIVCFALFLAGLVLIGIGSSDTGASSPFLFVGGILTVGLSFGLPMIGATER' A
#
# COMPACT_ATOMS: atom_id res chain seq x y z
N MET A 1 -41.93 -9.81 -21.70
CA MET A 1 -41.18 -8.65 -21.17
C MET A 1 -40.01 -9.19 -20.36
N SER A 2 -38.78 -9.07 -20.86
CA SER A 2 -37.59 -9.47 -20.11
C SER A 2 -37.36 -8.45 -18.99
N ASN A 3 -37.24 -8.93 -17.75
CA ASN A 3 -36.85 -8.10 -16.62
C ASN A 3 -35.47 -7.50 -16.90
N PHE A 4 -35.42 -6.21 -17.25
CA PHE A 4 -34.19 -5.45 -17.27
C PHE A 4 -33.76 -5.21 -15.82
N GLU A 5 -32.90 -6.07 -15.30
CA GLU A 5 -32.16 -5.78 -14.08
C GLU A 5 -31.17 -4.66 -14.38
N VAL A 6 -31.58 -3.43 -14.06
CA VAL A 6 -30.68 -2.26 -14.08
C VAL A 6 -29.55 -2.55 -13.09
N ALA A 7 -28.33 -2.73 -13.61
CA ALA A 7 -27.14 -2.94 -12.79
C ALA A 7 -27.09 -1.89 -11.68
N ARG A 8 -27.24 -2.33 -10.42
CA ARG A 8 -27.17 -1.43 -9.26
C ARG A 8 -25.86 -0.65 -9.35
N ARG A 9 -25.93 0.69 -9.29
CA ARG A 9 -24.74 1.53 -9.09
C ARG A 9 -23.99 0.97 -7.88
N GLN A 10 -22.84 0.39 -8.16
CA GLN A 10 -21.93 -0.01 -7.11
C GLN A 10 -21.56 1.25 -6.33
N LYS A 11 -21.79 1.20 -5.02
CA LYS A 11 -21.56 2.32 -4.12
C LYS A 11 -20.11 2.75 -4.29
N GLN A 12 -19.90 3.86 -5.00
CA GLN A 12 -18.57 4.41 -5.23
C GLN A 12 -17.94 4.62 -3.86
N GLU A 13 -16.78 4.01 -3.63
CA GLU A 13 -16.06 4.24 -2.39
C GLU A 13 -15.85 5.75 -2.24
N PRO A 14 -16.03 6.30 -1.03
CA PRO A 14 -15.84 7.72 -0.82
C PRO A 14 -14.44 8.12 -1.31
N THR A 15 -14.35 9.09 -2.23
CA THR A 15 -13.08 9.55 -2.80
C THR A 15 -12.06 9.91 -1.73
N ALA A 16 -12.52 10.41 -0.58
CA ALA A 16 -11.69 10.70 0.60
C ALA A 16 -11.00 9.44 1.15
N THR A 17 -11.68 8.29 1.23
CA THR A 17 -11.12 7.04 1.73
C THR A 17 -10.00 6.53 0.81
N LEU A 18 -10.22 6.60 -0.51
CA LEU A 18 -9.18 6.27 -1.49
C LEU A 18 -7.96 7.17 -1.35
N LEU A 19 -8.17 8.48 -1.20
CA LEU A 19 -7.10 9.46 -1.09
C LEU A 19 -6.27 9.26 0.19
N VAL A 20 -6.92 9.00 1.33
CA VAL A 20 -6.23 8.66 2.58
C VAL A 20 -5.40 7.39 2.42
N ARG A 21 -5.95 6.35 1.79
CA ARG A 21 -5.24 5.09 1.55
C ARG A 21 -3.98 5.31 0.70
N VAL A 22 -4.09 6.10 -0.37
CA VAL A 22 -2.96 6.47 -1.23
C VAL A 22 -1.88 7.22 -0.44
N ILE A 23 -2.25 8.22 0.36
CA ILE A 23 -1.29 8.99 1.15
C ILE A 23 -0.55 8.10 2.15
N VAL A 24 -1.26 7.23 2.87
CA VAL A 24 -0.66 6.30 3.83
C VAL A 24 0.30 5.34 3.13
N CYS A 25 -0.10 4.77 1.98
CA CYS A 25 0.76 3.87 1.21
C CYS A 25 1.99 4.59 0.67
N PHE A 26 1.84 5.82 0.18
CA PHE A 26 2.95 6.62 -0.30
C PHE A 26 3.95 6.95 0.81
N ALA A 27 3.45 7.31 2.01
CA ALA A 27 4.30 7.56 3.17
C ALA A 27 5.08 6.29 3.58
N LEU A 28 4.43 5.12 3.59
CA LEU A 28 5.10 3.84 3.86
C LEU A 28 6.17 3.52 2.83
N PHE A 29 5.88 3.76 1.54
CA PHE A 29 6.84 3.56 0.47
C PHE A 29 8.11 4.42 0.68
N LEU A 30 7.94 5.72 0.95
CA LEU A 30 9.06 6.62 1.24
C LEU A 30 9.84 6.20 2.48
N ALA A 31 9.15 5.83 3.55
CA ALA A 31 9.79 5.33 4.77
C ALA A 31 10.64 4.08 4.49
N GLY A 32 10.12 3.16 3.66
CA GLY A 32 10.85 1.98 3.22
C GLY A 32 12.12 2.31 2.43
N LEU A 33 12.05 3.26 1.49
CA LEU A 33 13.22 3.72 0.74
C LEU A 33 14.29 4.36 1.65
N VAL A 34 13.87 5.15 2.63
CA VAL A 34 14.78 5.74 3.62
C VAL A 34 15.45 4.65 4.46
N LEU A 35 14.71 3.64 4.93
CA LEU A 35 15.28 2.52 5.67
C LEU A 35 16.31 1.73 4.85
N ILE A 36 16.02 1.49 3.56
CA ILE A 36 16.95 0.84 2.63
C ILE A 36 18.22 1.69 2.50
N GLY A 37 18.09 3.00 2.31
CA GLY A 37 19.23 3.91 2.20
C GLY A 37 20.12 3.90 3.45
N ILE A 38 19.51 3.97 4.63
CA ILE A 38 20.22 3.89 5.92
C ILE A 38 20.90 2.53 6.08
N GLY A 39 20.18 1.43 5.87
CA GLY A 39 20.71 0.07 6.01
C GLY A 39 21.80 -0.28 4.99
N SER A 40 21.82 0.40 3.83
CA SER A 40 22.86 0.22 2.80
C SER A 40 24.11 1.04 3.07
N SER A 41 23.99 2.15 3.81
CA SER A 41 25.10 3.10 4.05
C SER A 41 25.82 2.86 5.37
N ASP A 42 25.16 2.19 6.32
CA ASP A 42 25.68 1.94 7.66
C ASP A 42 26.28 0.52 7.79
N THR A 43 27.39 0.39 8.51
CA THR A 43 28.05 -0.91 8.79
C THR A 43 27.76 -1.44 10.19
N GLY A 44 26.81 -0.85 10.91
CA GLY A 44 26.39 -1.28 12.23
C GLY A 44 25.71 -2.65 12.20
N ALA A 45 25.70 -3.35 13.34
CA ALA A 45 25.10 -4.68 13.46
C ALA A 45 23.59 -4.71 13.11
N SER A 46 22.91 -3.56 13.19
CA SER A 46 21.50 -3.40 12.84
C SER A 46 21.26 -3.15 11.33
N SER A 47 22.29 -2.84 10.55
CA SER A 47 22.13 -2.41 9.14
C SER A 47 21.46 -3.44 8.24
N PRO A 48 21.72 -4.77 8.36
CA PRO A 48 21.01 -5.76 7.56
C PRO A 48 19.50 -5.80 7.90
N PHE A 49 19.16 -5.60 9.17
CA PHE A 49 17.76 -5.57 9.61
C PHE A 49 17.03 -4.31 9.12
N LEU A 50 17.70 -3.16 9.08
CA LEU A 50 17.15 -1.93 8.53
C LEU A 50 16.92 -2.05 7.01
N PHE A 51 17.86 -2.67 6.30
CA PHE A 51 17.72 -2.93 4.87
C PHE A 51 16.53 -3.86 4.57
N VAL A 52 16.46 -5.01 5.23
CA VAL A 52 15.36 -5.98 5.07
C VAL A 52 14.02 -5.36 5.52
N GLY A 53 14.02 -4.64 6.64
CA GLY A 53 12.84 -3.91 7.12
C GLY A 53 12.33 -2.88 6.12
N GLY A 54 13.25 -2.19 5.42
CA GLY A 54 12.91 -1.27 4.35
C GLY A 54 12.24 -1.96 3.16
N ILE A 55 12.76 -3.11 2.71
CA ILE A 55 12.14 -3.93 1.66
C ILE A 55 10.74 -4.38 2.06
N LEU A 56 10.56 -4.87 3.29
CA LEU A 56 9.25 -5.29 3.80
C LEU A 56 8.26 -4.12 3.83
N THR A 57 8.71 -2.93 4.25
CA THR A 57 7.88 -1.72 4.30
C THR A 57 7.46 -1.29 2.89
N VAL A 58 8.37 -1.36 1.90
CA VAL A 58 8.05 -1.15 0.49
C VAL A 58 7.04 -2.18 -0.01
N GLY A 59 7.18 -3.47 0.31
CA GLY A 59 6.21 -4.49 -0.09
C GLY A 59 4.81 -4.23 0.50
N LEU A 60 4.76 -3.83 1.77
CA LEU A 60 3.51 -3.52 2.47
C LEU A 60 2.78 -2.31 1.89
N SER A 61 3.49 -1.31 1.36
CA SER A 61 2.84 -0.15 0.74
C SER A 61 2.01 -0.53 -0.49
N PHE A 62 2.33 -1.64 -1.16
CA PHE A 62 1.55 -2.17 -2.28
C PHE A 62 0.54 -3.24 -1.84
N GLY A 63 0.83 -4.02 -0.80
CA GLY A 63 -0.07 -5.06 -0.28
C GLY A 63 -1.27 -4.52 0.51
N LEU A 64 -1.06 -3.52 1.37
CA LEU A 64 -2.12 -2.89 2.17
C LEU A 64 -3.28 -2.32 1.34
N PRO A 65 -3.05 -1.66 0.18
CA PRO A 65 -4.13 -1.18 -0.67
C PRO A 65 -4.91 -2.29 -1.40
N MET A 66 -4.38 -3.52 -1.45
CA MET A 66 -5.06 -4.68 -2.08
C MET A 66 -5.90 -5.52 -1.09
N ILE A 67 -5.70 -5.36 0.23
CA ILE A 67 -6.54 -6.05 1.23
C ILE A 67 -7.98 -5.55 1.10
N GLY A 68 -8.89 -6.42 0.64
CA GLY A 68 -10.30 -6.11 0.40
C GLY A 68 -10.67 -5.71 -1.04
N ALA A 69 -9.71 -5.71 -1.98
CA ALA A 69 -10.02 -5.65 -3.40
C ALA A 69 -10.56 -7.03 -3.86
N THR A 70 -11.83 -7.31 -3.59
CA THR A 70 -12.50 -8.47 -4.17
C THR A 70 -12.66 -8.24 -5.66
N GLU A 71 -12.08 -9.11 -6.49
CA GLU A 71 -12.32 -9.12 -7.94
C GLU A 71 -13.84 -9.17 -8.19
N ARG A 72 -14.31 -8.33 -9.10
CA ARG A 72 -15.72 -8.31 -9.55
C ARG A 72 -15.93 -9.24 -10.73
#